data_AF-A0AA39DPM2-F1
#
_entry.id   AF-A0AA39DPM2-F1
#
_cell.length_a   1.000
_cell.length_b   1.000
_cell.length_c   1.000
_cell.angle_alpha   90.00
_cell.angle_beta   90.00
_cell.angle_gamma   90.00
#
_symmetry.space_group_name_H-M   'P 1'
#
loop_
_entity.id
_entity.type
_entity.pdbx_description
1 polymer ?
#
loop_
_entity_poly.entity_id
_entity_poly.type
_entity_poly.pdbx_seq_one_letter_code
_entity_poly.pdbx_strand_id
1 'polypeptide(L)'
;MGYLAVSCDKESQRIGRRDIAVAWRGTVAPSEWFSDMKASLEQIGEGGVKVESGFHSIYTSKSESTLSASEQVMEEVERLLEFFKERGEEVSLTVTGHSLGGALALLSAYDAASSLPDLDHISVISFGAPRVGNVSFRDKMSEMGVKVLRVVVKQDIVPKLPGIIFNKILNQLHALTRGLKWVYRHVGTELKLDMSLSPYLKREFDLLGFHNLEVYLHLTDGFHDTQSKFRWNARRDVALVNKFSDMLIEELRIPENWFQVPNKGLVFNRHGRWVKPCRDQEDIPSPSGEAPSHDFTAKNMLAHNKLQV
;
A
#
# COMPACT_ATOMS: atom_id res chain seq x y z
N MET A 1 7.42 7.27 0.97
CA MET A 1 7.24 6.07 1.80
C MET A 1 6.25 6.34 2.92
N GLY A 2 5.92 5.30 3.66
CA GLY A 2 4.73 5.14 4.47
C GLY A 2 4.82 5.66 5.91
N TYR A 3 3.90 5.15 6.72
CA TYR A 3 3.89 5.34 8.16
C TYR A 3 3.46 4.05 8.85
N LEU A 4 3.82 3.94 10.13
CA LEU A 4 3.32 2.95 11.05
C LEU A 4 2.38 3.62 12.05
N ALA A 5 1.31 2.93 12.43
CA ALA A 5 0.38 3.37 13.47
C ALA A 5 -0.04 2.17 14.33
N VAL A 6 -0.55 2.46 15.53
CA VAL A 6 -1.08 1.45 16.44
C VAL A 6 -2.51 1.80 16.81
N SER A 7 -3.39 0.80 16.83
CA SER A 7 -4.76 0.94 17.33
C SER A 7 -4.79 1.50 18.76
N CYS A 8 -5.73 2.39 19.03
CA CYS A 8 -5.97 2.90 20.39
C CYS A 8 -6.80 1.89 21.19
N ASP A 9 -6.87 2.04 22.51
CA ASP A 9 -7.53 1.06 23.40
C ASP A 9 -8.99 0.77 23.03
N LYS A 10 -9.74 1.81 22.62
CA LYS A 10 -11.12 1.66 22.15
C LYS A 10 -11.19 0.76 20.92
N GLU A 11 -10.26 0.93 19.99
CA GLU A 11 -10.22 0.15 18.77
C GLU A 11 -9.73 -1.27 19.03
N SER A 12 -8.71 -1.44 19.87
CA SER A 12 -8.22 -2.75 20.31
C SER A 12 -9.31 -3.57 21.01
N GLN A 13 -10.15 -2.94 21.84
CA GLN A 13 -11.32 -3.59 22.43
C GLN A 13 -12.36 -4.00 21.37
N ARG A 14 -12.57 -3.18 20.34
CA ARG A 14 -13.53 -3.47 19.27
C ARG A 14 -13.09 -4.64 18.41
N ILE A 15 -11.79 -4.75 18.11
CA ILE A 15 -11.22 -5.79 17.24
C ILE A 15 -10.73 -7.02 18.01
N GLY A 16 -10.58 -6.92 19.33
CA GLY A 16 -10.19 -8.01 20.23
C GLY A 16 -8.67 -8.17 20.44
N ARG A 17 -7.85 -7.28 19.89
CA ARG A 17 -6.37 -7.35 19.95
C ARG A 17 -5.73 -6.00 19.62
N ARG A 18 -4.44 -5.84 19.92
CA ARG A 18 -3.66 -4.66 19.52
C ARG A 18 -3.19 -4.82 18.08
N ASP A 19 -3.76 -4.05 17.17
CA ASP A 19 -3.32 -4.01 15.77
C ASP A 19 -2.25 -2.93 15.55
N ILE A 20 -1.13 -3.35 14.96
CA ILE A 20 -0.09 -2.52 14.36
C ILE A 20 -0.42 -2.41 12.88
N ALA A 21 -0.57 -1.19 12.37
CA ALA A 21 -0.87 -0.91 10.98
C ALA A 21 0.35 -0.30 10.27
N VAL A 22 0.76 -0.89 9.14
CA VAL A 22 1.82 -0.35 8.28
C VAL A 22 1.24 0.03 6.94
N ALA A 23 1.27 1.32 6.60
CA ALA A 23 0.69 1.84 5.37
C ALA A 23 1.77 2.33 4.40
N TRP A 24 2.00 1.58 3.32
CA TRP A 24 2.98 1.91 2.30
C TRP A 24 2.41 2.85 1.22
N ARG A 25 3.11 3.97 1.00
CA ARG A 25 2.78 4.92 -0.06
C ARG A 25 3.10 4.33 -1.45
N GLY A 26 2.18 4.47 -2.39
CA GLY A 26 2.41 4.17 -3.82
C GLY A 26 3.11 5.30 -4.59
N THR A 27 3.31 5.10 -5.89
CA THR A 27 3.92 6.10 -6.78
C THR A 27 2.95 7.26 -7.06
N VAL A 28 3.48 8.49 -7.14
CA VAL A 28 2.68 9.67 -7.53
C VAL A 28 2.38 9.67 -9.03
N ALA A 29 3.30 9.17 -9.84
CA ALA A 29 3.15 8.99 -11.29
C ALA A 29 3.31 7.49 -11.65
N PRO A 30 2.22 6.69 -11.60
CA PRO A 30 2.27 5.27 -11.91
C PRO A 30 2.82 4.95 -13.31
N SER A 31 2.61 5.84 -14.30
CA SER A 31 3.12 5.66 -15.67
C SER A 31 4.64 5.56 -15.75
N GLU A 32 5.37 6.41 -15.01
CA GLU A 32 6.83 6.41 -14.96
C GLU A 32 7.36 5.13 -14.29
N TRP A 33 6.65 4.65 -13.27
CA TRP A 33 6.99 3.39 -12.63
C TRP A 33 6.92 2.20 -13.60
N PHE A 34 5.91 2.14 -14.48
CA PHE A 34 5.76 1.00 -15.40
C PHE A 34 6.90 0.89 -16.42
N SER A 35 7.49 2.01 -16.83
CA SER A 35 8.67 2.00 -17.70
C SER A 35 9.94 1.59 -16.97
N ASP A 36 10.04 1.89 -15.67
CA ASP A 36 11.25 1.66 -14.86
C ASP A 36 11.29 0.27 -14.22
N MET A 37 10.20 -0.51 -14.31
CA MET A 37 10.18 -1.89 -13.85
C MET A 37 11.23 -2.72 -14.59
N LYS A 38 12.21 -3.24 -13.85
CA LYS A 38 13.28 -4.08 -14.39
C LYS A 38 12.76 -5.44 -14.88
N ALA A 39 11.57 -5.84 -14.43
CA ALA A 39 10.91 -7.10 -14.80
C ALA A 39 11.82 -8.32 -14.61
N SER A 40 12.71 -8.25 -13.63
CA SER A 40 13.64 -9.32 -13.26
C SER A 40 13.32 -9.85 -11.88
N LEU A 41 13.37 -11.17 -11.75
CA LEU A 41 13.16 -11.86 -10.49
C LEU A 41 14.50 -12.04 -9.76
N GLU A 42 14.57 -11.52 -8.55
CA GLU A 42 15.68 -11.69 -7.61
C GLU A 42 15.29 -12.69 -6.52
N GLN A 43 16.23 -13.53 -6.08
CA GLN A 43 15.99 -14.49 -5.02
C GLN A 43 16.06 -13.81 -3.65
N ILE A 44 15.04 -14.04 -2.82
CA ILE A 44 15.02 -13.62 -1.42
C ILE A 44 14.90 -14.86 -0.54
N GLY A 45 15.82 -15.03 0.41
CA GLY A 45 15.87 -16.21 1.27
C GLY A 45 16.06 -17.55 0.55
N GLU A 46 15.57 -18.61 1.18
CA GLU A 46 15.72 -20.00 0.72
C GLU A 46 14.52 -20.51 -0.11
N GLY A 47 14.55 -21.77 -0.54
CA GLY A 47 13.39 -22.43 -1.18
C GLY A 47 13.03 -21.93 -2.59
N GLY A 48 13.92 -21.15 -3.23
CA GLY A 48 13.67 -20.60 -4.56
C GLY A 48 12.60 -19.51 -4.60
N VAL A 49 12.33 -18.88 -3.46
CA VAL A 49 11.48 -17.70 -3.35
C VAL A 49 12.12 -16.55 -4.13
N LYS A 50 11.39 -15.98 -5.09
CA LYS A 50 11.87 -14.84 -5.89
C LYS A 50 10.83 -13.74 -5.99
N VAL A 51 11.29 -12.49 -5.96
CA VAL A 51 10.48 -11.27 -6.06
C VAL A 51 11.02 -10.33 -7.13
N GLU A 52 10.21 -9.38 -7.58
CA GLU A 52 10.63 -8.36 -8.55
C GLU A 52 11.72 -7.48 -7.94
N SER A 53 12.84 -7.36 -8.66
CA SER A 53 14.06 -6.70 -8.15
C SER A 53 13.90 -5.19 -7.93
N GLY A 54 13.04 -4.51 -8.70
CA GLY A 54 12.72 -3.10 -8.50
C GLY A 54 11.97 -2.86 -7.20
N PHE A 55 10.94 -3.67 -6.90
CA PHE A 55 10.24 -3.60 -5.61
C PHE A 55 11.17 -3.94 -4.44
N HIS A 56 11.97 -5.00 -4.59
CA HIS A 56 12.91 -5.41 -3.55
C HIS A 56 13.97 -4.33 -3.29
N SER A 57 14.53 -3.75 -4.35
CA SER A 57 15.47 -2.63 -4.26
C SER A 57 14.86 -1.44 -3.50
N ILE A 58 13.64 -1.02 -3.81
CA ILE A 58 13.01 0.09 -3.04
C ILE A 58 12.85 -0.26 -1.57
N TYR A 59 12.52 -1.51 -1.28
CA TYR A 59 12.30 -1.99 0.08
C TYR A 59 13.59 -2.04 0.91
N THR A 60 14.71 -2.48 0.31
CA THR A 60 15.96 -2.79 1.04
C THR A 60 17.12 -1.82 0.78
N SER A 61 17.00 -0.88 -0.16
CA SER A 61 18.08 0.08 -0.43
C SER A 61 18.36 0.94 0.80
N LYS A 62 19.65 1.11 1.10
CA LYS A 62 20.17 1.94 2.19
C LYS A 62 21.42 2.69 1.77
N SER A 63 21.78 3.71 2.55
CA SER A 63 23.04 4.43 2.42
C SER A 63 23.93 4.17 3.64
N GLU A 64 25.18 4.66 3.64
CA GLU A 64 26.06 4.54 4.81
C GLU A 64 25.52 5.23 6.06
N SER A 65 24.59 6.19 5.90
CA SER A 65 24.04 7.00 6.98
C SER A 65 22.53 6.83 7.22
N THR A 66 21.84 5.96 6.47
CA THR A 66 20.39 5.74 6.62
C THR A 66 20.04 4.26 6.61
N LEU A 67 19.15 3.85 7.51
CA LEU A 67 18.52 2.53 7.47
C LEU A 67 17.63 2.41 6.24
N SER A 68 17.53 1.21 5.69
CA SER A 68 16.53 0.90 4.65
C SER A 68 15.11 1.04 5.19
N ALA A 69 14.14 1.14 4.27
CA ALA A 69 12.74 1.17 4.64
C ALA A 69 12.30 -0.13 5.33
N SER A 70 12.87 -1.28 4.94
CA SER A 70 12.65 -2.56 5.60
C SER A 70 13.18 -2.57 7.03
N GLU A 71 14.43 -2.14 7.25
CA GLU A 71 15.04 -2.10 8.59
C GLU A 71 14.21 -1.22 9.54
N GLN A 72 13.83 -0.01 9.12
CA GLN A 72 13.02 0.90 9.94
C GLN A 72 11.65 0.32 10.32
N VAL A 73 10.96 -0.35 9.38
CA VAL A 73 9.66 -0.98 9.67
C VAL A 73 9.83 -2.17 10.59
N MET A 74 10.81 -3.03 10.30
CA MET A 74 11.02 -4.26 11.06
C MET A 74 11.43 -3.98 12.51
N GLU A 75 12.36 -3.04 12.73
CA GLU A 75 12.77 -2.62 14.09
C GLU A 75 11.58 -2.07 14.89
N GLU A 76 10.74 -1.23 14.28
CA GLU A 76 9.60 -0.64 14.99
C GLU A 76 8.45 -1.64 15.22
N VAL A 77 8.20 -2.55 14.28
CA VAL A 77 7.20 -3.62 14.46
C VAL A 77 7.65 -4.56 15.57
N GLU A 78 8.92 -4.97 15.60
CA GLU A 78 9.49 -5.82 16.65
C GLU A 78 9.39 -5.13 18.03
N ARG A 79 9.81 -3.87 18.13
CA ARG A 79 9.72 -3.08 19.38
C ARG A 79 8.30 -3.00 19.91
N LEU A 80 7.32 -2.76 19.03
CA LEU A 80 5.92 -2.67 19.43
C LEU A 80 5.33 -4.05 19.78
N LEU A 81 5.71 -5.08 19.05
CA LEU A 81 5.32 -6.46 19.33
C LEU A 81 5.75 -6.86 20.74
N GLU A 82 7.02 -6.65 21.09
CA GLU A 82 7.57 -6.91 22.44
C GLU A 82 6.82 -6.10 23.51
N PHE A 83 6.69 -4.78 23.29
CA PHE A 83 6.05 -3.88 24.25
C PHE A 83 4.60 -4.30 24.61
N PHE A 84 3.79 -4.69 23.62
CA PHE A 84 2.41 -5.08 23.87
C PHE A 84 2.28 -6.52 24.38
N LYS A 85 3.17 -7.42 23.96
CA LYS A 85 3.23 -8.78 24.50
C LYS A 85 3.58 -8.81 25.98
N GLU A 86 4.53 -7.99 26.43
CA GLU A 86 4.88 -7.86 27.85
C GLU A 86 3.70 -7.41 28.71
N ARG A 87 2.73 -6.70 28.11
CA ARG A 87 1.49 -6.25 28.74
C ARG A 87 0.37 -7.29 28.68
N GLY A 88 0.64 -8.48 28.12
CA GLY A 88 -0.34 -9.55 27.95
C GLY A 88 -1.37 -9.28 26.85
N GLU A 89 -1.08 -8.37 25.92
CA GLU A 89 -1.97 -8.07 24.79
C GLU A 89 -1.68 -9.02 23.62
N GLU A 90 -2.73 -9.55 22.99
CA GLU A 90 -2.61 -10.20 21.69
C GLU A 90 -2.30 -9.13 20.63
N VAL A 91 -1.33 -9.40 19.75
CA VAL A 91 -0.86 -8.43 18.75
C VAL A 91 -1.11 -8.95 17.33
N SER A 92 -1.56 -8.06 16.43
CA SER A 92 -1.61 -8.32 15.00
C SER A 92 -0.89 -7.25 14.20
N LEU A 93 -0.54 -7.61 12.96
CA LEU A 93 0.01 -6.72 11.97
C LEU A 93 -0.89 -6.66 10.74
N THR A 94 -1.35 -5.46 10.41
CA THR A 94 -2.08 -5.16 9.18
C THR A 94 -1.24 -4.27 8.28
N VAL A 95 -0.81 -4.81 7.13
CA VAL A 95 -0.03 -4.07 6.14
C VAL A 95 -0.92 -3.68 4.97
N THR A 96 -0.85 -2.43 4.51
CA THR A 96 -1.66 -1.95 3.40
C THR A 96 -0.87 -1.08 2.44
N GLY A 97 -1.40 -0.94 1.24
CA GLY A 97 -0.85 -0.05 0.24
C GLY A 97 -1.60 -0.11 -1.09
N HIS A 98 -1.47 0.98 -1.84
CA HIS A 98 -2.02 1.12 -3.18
C HIS A 98 -0.89 1.08 -4.22
N SER A 99 -1.13 0.47 -5.37
CA SER A 99 -0.14 0.42 -6.48
C SER A 99 1.19 -0.19 -6.01
N LEU A 100 2.33 0.49 -6.26
CA LEU A 100 3.64 0.17 -5.69
C LEU A 100 3.59 -0.08 -4.16
N GLY A 101 2.81 0.71 -3.42
CA GLY A 101 2.67 0.52 -1.98
C GLY A 101 2.08 -0.85 -1.63
N GLY A 102 1.19 -1.40 -2.47
CA GLY A 102 0.67 -2.75 -2.28
C GLY A 102 1.71 -3.85 -2.57
N ALA A 103 2.68 -3.57 -3.45
CA ALA A 103 3.82 -4.46 -3.65
C ALA A 103 4.76 -4.47 -2.43
N LEU A 104 5.10 -3.29 -1.91
CA LEU A 104 5.89 -3.13 -0.69
C LEU A 104 5.18 -3.72 0.53
N ALA A 105 3.85 -3.63 0.60
CA ALA A 105 3.06 -4.27 1.65
C ALA A 105 3.23 -5.79 1.69
N LEU A 106 3.31 -6.45 0.51
CA LEU A 106 3.55 -7.89 0.42
C LEU A 106 4.97 -8.27 0.84
N LEU A 107 5.98 -7.47 0.47
CA LEU A 107 7.36 -7.68 0.90
C LEU A 107 7.51 -7.50 2.42
N SER A 108 6.92 -6.44 2.97
CA SER A 108 6.92 -6.16 4.40
C SER A 108 6.23 -7.25 5.22
N ALA A 109 5.11 -7.80 4.72
CA ALA A 109 4.45 -8.93 5.38
C ALA A 109 5.24 -10.24 5.28
N TYR A 110 5.96 -10.47 4.18
CA TYR A 110 6.86 -11.62 4.05
C TYR A 110 8.00 -11.55 5.07
N ASP A 111 8.60 -10.37 5.20
CA ASP A 111 9.71 -10.10 6.12
C ASP A 111 9.26 -10.29 7.57
N ALA A 112 8.14 -9.68 7.95
CA ALA A 112 7.54 -9.86 9.27
C ALA A 112 7.23 -11.33 9.59
N ALA A 113 6.63 -12.07 8.66
CA ALA A 113 6.30 -13.47 8.86
C ALA A 113 7.53 -14.39 8.94
N SER A 114 8.65 -13.98 8.32
CA SER A 114 9.89 -14.75 8.32
C SER A 114 10.75 -14.47 9.55
N SER A 115 10.75 -13.21 10.01
CA SER A 115 11.66 -12.70 11.04
C SER A 115 11.02 -12.67 12.44
N LEU A 116 9.68 -12.57 12.52
CA LEU A 116 8.93 -12.47 13.77
C LEU A 116 8.00 -13.69 13.93
N PRO A 117 8.53 -14.87 14.30
CA PRO A 117 7.73 -16.10 14.44
C PRO A 117 6.62 -16.00 15.50
N ASP A 118 6.78 -15.03 16.38
CA ASP A 118 5.93 -14.69 17.50
C ASP A 118 4.68 -13.88 17.12
N LEU A 119 4.57 -13.45 15.85
CA LEU A 119 3.48 -12.63 15.33
C LEU A 119 2.51 -13.50 14.50
N ASP A 120 1.51 -14.07 15.19
CA ASP A 120 0.59 -15.05 14.61
C ASP A 120 -0.41 -14.49 13.59
N HIS A 121 -0.61 -13.16 13.58
CA HIS A 121 -1.69 -12.50 12.86
C HIS A 121 -1.19 -11.43 11.91
N ILE A 122 -0.76 -11.85 10.72
CA ILE A 122 -0.30 -10.95 9.67
C ILE A 122 -1.32 -10.92 8.53
N SER A 123 -1.81 -9.72 8.22
CA SER A 123 -2.78 -9.47 7.16
C SER A 123 -2.29 -8.40 6.18
N VAL A 124 -2.55 -8.59 4.89
CA VAL A 124 -2.28 -7.61 3.84
C VAL A 124 -3.58 -7.25 3.15
N ILE A 125 -3.91 -5.96 3.11
CA ILE A 125 -5.01 -5.43 2.28
C ILE A 125 -4.41 -4.48 1.26
N SER A 126 -4.41 -4.90 -0.01
CA SER A 126 -3.79 -4.13 -1.08
C SER A 126 -4.83 -3.66 -2.10
N PHE A 127 -4.60 -2.49 -2.69
CA PHE A 127 -5.45 -1.89 -3.71
C PHE A 127 -4.65 -1.70 -5.00
N GLY A 128 -5.09 -2.31 -6.10
CA GLY A 128 -4.43 -2.13 -7.40
C GLY A 128 -2.97 -2.62 -7.45
N ALA A 129 -2.55 -3.51 -6.56
CA ALA A 129 -1.16 -3.95 -6.48
C ALA A 129 -0.73 -4.82 -7.68
N PRO A 130 0.48 -4.63 -8.23
CA PRO A 130 1.05 -5.51 -9.23
C PRO A 130 1.45 -6.88 -8.62
N ARG A 131 1.84 -7.84 -9.47
CA ARG A 131 2.44 -9.11 -9.02
C ARG A 131 3.83 -8.85 -8.47
N VAL A 132 4.13 -9.45 -7.32
CA VAL A 132 5.37 -9.20 -6.60
C VAL A 132 6.40 -10.29 -6.80
N GLY A 133 5.99 -11.56 -6.81
CA GLY A 133 6.93 -12.68 -6.83
C GLY A 133 6.46 -13.88 -7.61
N ASN A 134 7.30 -14.91 -7.60
CA ASN A 134 7.05 -16.18 -8.27
C ASN A 134 6.09 -17.08 -7.48
N VAL A 135 5.90 -18.30 -7.97
CA VAL A 135 5.04 -19.30 -7.32
C VAL A 135 5.56 -19.67 -5.92
N SER A 136 6.88 -19.82 -5.76
CA SER A 136 7.48 -20.13 -4.45
C SER A 136 7.22 -19.01 -3.42
N PHE A 137 7.25 -17.74 -3.83
CA PHE A 137 6.89 -16.62 -2.95
C PHE A 137 5.43 -16.70 -2.47
N ARG A 138 4.49 -17.00 -3.38
CA ARG A 138 3.08 -17.22 -3.02
C ARG A 138 2.94 -18.38 -2.02
N ASP A 139 3.58 -19.50 -2.31
CA ASP A 139 3.45 -20.72 -1.51
C ASP A 139 4.03 -20.50 -0.12
N LYS A 140 5.21 -19.88 -0.02
CA LYS A 140 5.83 -19.53 1.26
C LYS A 140 4.98 -18.58 2.10
N MET A 141 4.38 -17.55 1.49
CA MET A 141 3.44 -16.65 2.19
C MET A 141 2.22 -17.40 2.75
N SER A 142 1.69 -18.36 1.98
CA SER A 142 0.57 -19.20 2.43
C SER A 142 0.97 -20.16 3.54
N GLU A 143 2.17 -20.75 3.48
CA GLU A 143 2.73 -21.63 4.51
C GLU A 143 2.95 -20.90 5.83
N MET A 144 3.41 -19.64 5.77
CA MET A 144 3.58 -18.78 6.95
C MET A 144 2.24 -18.20 7.47
N GLY A 145 1.10 -18.60 6.91
CA GLY A 145 -0.22 -18.21 7.41
C GLY A 145 -0.65 -16.78 7.07
N VAL A 146 0.13 -16.02 6.28
CA VAL A 146 -0.18 -14.63 5.95
C VAL A 146 -1.48 -14.52 5.18
N LYS A 147 -2.42 -13.70 5.67
CA LYS A 147 -3.72 -13.47 5.02
C LYS A 147 -3.63 -12.31 4.07
N VAL A 148 -3.93 -12.52 2.79
CA VAL A 148 -3.81 -11.47 1.78
C VAL A 148 -5.15 -11.28 1.06
N LEU A 149 -5.67 -10.06 1.11
CA LEU A 149 -6.81 -9.58 0.31
C LEU A 149 -6.32 -8.57 -0.72
N ARG A 150 -6.57 -8.85 -1.99
CA ARG A 150 -6.26 -7.96 -3.12
C ARG A 150 -7.53 -7.37 -3.67
N VAL A 151 -7.73 -6.08 -3.46
CA VAL A 151 -8.80 -5.33 -4.12
C VAL A 151 -8.30 -4.94 -5.51
N VAL A 152 -9.02 -5.33 -6.56
CA VAL A 152 -8.68 -5.07 -7.96
C VAL A 152 -9.87 -4.46 -8.69
N VAL A 153 -9.62 -3.47 -9.54
CA VAL A 153 -10.63 -2.92 -10.46
C VAL A 153 -10.44 -3.57 -11.83
N LYS A 154 -11.52 -4.07 -12.43
CA LYS A 154 -11.50 -4.80 -13.71
C LYS A 154 -10.80 -4.01 -14.84
N GLN A 155 -11.07 -2.71 -14.90
CA GLN A 155 -10.55 -1.77 -15.90
C GLN A 155 -9.05 -1.47 -15.67
N ASP A 156 -8.57 -1.61 -14.45
CA ASP A 156 -7.18 -1.34 -14.10
C ASP A 156 -6.23 -2.39 -14.72
N ILE A 157 -5.12 -1.91 -15.28
CA ILE A 157 -4.07 -2.72 -15.89
C ILE A 157 -2.97 -3.11 -14.90
N VAL A 158 -2.81 -2.36 -13.81
CA VAL A 158 -1.67 -2.50 -12.90
C VAL A 158 -1.63 -3.86 -12.21
N PRO A 159 -2.75 -4.41 -11.69
CA PRO A 159 -2.76 -5.77 -11.17
C PRO A 159 -2.43 -6.85 -12.22
N LYS A 160 -2.49 -6.53 -13.51
CA LYS A 160 -2.18 -7.49 -14.58
C LYS A 160 -0.68 -7.53 -14.88
N LEU A 161 0.13 -6.69 -14.25
CA LEU A 161 1.58 -6.59 -14.42
C LEU A 161 2.34 -7.15 -13.23
N PRO A 162 3.58 -7.63 -13.43
CA PRO A 162 4.12 -8.14 -14.69
C PRO A 162 3.33 -9.38 -15.19
N GLY A 163 3.03 -9.46 -16.50
CA GLY A 163 2.12 -10.49 -17.05
C GLY A 163 1.92 -10.50 -18.57
N ILE A 164 0.85 -11.14 -19.05
CA ILE A 164 0.63 -11.59 -20.45
C ILE A 164 0.88 -10.52 -21.55
N ILE A 165 0.65 -9.23 -21.28
CA ILE A 165 0.93 -8.16 -22.25
C ILE A 165 2.45 -7.99 -22.44
N PHE A 166 3.21 -8.03 -21.35
CA PHE A 166 4.68 -8.07 -21.37
C PHE A 166 5.19 -9.38 -21.98
N ASN A 167 4.53 -10.51 -21.67
CA ASN A 167 4.83 -11.78 -22.35
C ASN A 167 4.45 -11.77 -23.83
N LYS A 168 3.49 -10.99 -24.35
CA LYS A 168 3.28 -10.92 -25.81
C LYS A 168 4.46 -10.27 -26.52
N ILE A 169 5.10 -9.28 -25.88
CA ILE A 169 6.32 -8.63 -26.36
C ILE A 169 7.53 -9.57 -26.19
N LEU A 170 7.62 -10.30 -25.07
CA LEU A 170 8.68 -11.29 -24.79
C LEU A 170 8.51 -12.65 -25.52
N ASN A 171 7.30 -13.05 -25.89
CA ASN A 171 7.00 -14.32 -26.58
C ASN A 171 7.44 -14.28 -28.05
N GLN A 172 7.74 -13.11 -28.61
CA GLN A 172 8.50 -12.99 -29.86
C GLN A 172 9.96 -13.44 -29.69
N LEU A 173 10.44 -13.63 -28.45
CA LEU A 173 11.85 -13.85 -28.14
C LEU A 173 12.19 -15.18 -27.44
N HIS A 174 11.26 -15.95 -26.88
CA HIS A 174 11.61 -17.23 -26.21
C HIS A 174 10.61 -18.37 -26.43
N ALA A 175 10.87 -19.19 -27.46
CA ALA A 175 10.34 -20.54 -27.60
C ALA A 175 11.06 -21.58 -26.69
N LEU A 176 11.82 -21.13 -25.68
CA LEU A 176 12.82 -21.95 -24.99
C LEU A 176 12.72 -21.97 -23.44
N THR A 177 11.54 -21.81 -22.83
CA THR A 177 11.39 -21.93 -21.37
C THR A 177 10.32 -22.96 -20.97
N ARG A 178 10.63 -24.23 -21.20
CA ARG A 178 9.91 -25.36 -20.57
C ARG A 178 10.26 -25.42 -19.08
N GLY A 179 9.55 -24.66 -18.25
CA GLY A 179 9.61 -24.73 -16.79
C GLY A 179 8.94 -23.54 -16.11
N LEU A 180 7.67 -23.68 -15.71
CA LEU A 180 6.77 -22.63 -15.17
C LEU A 180 7.20 -21.94 -13.85
N LYS A 181 8.46 -22.04 -13.41
CA LYS A 181 8.96 -21.44 -12.15
C LYS A 181 9.29 -19.94 -12.23
N TRP A 182 9.31 -19.36 -13.44
CA TRP A 182 9.67 -17.95 -13.67
C TRP A 182 8.44 -17.02 -13.83
N VAL A 183 7.23 -17.55 -13.70
CA VAL A 183 6.00 -16.76 -13.91
C VAL A 183 5.60 -16.08 -12.62
N TYR A 184 5.49 -14.75 -12.66
CA TYR A 184 4.93 -13.96 -11.58
C TYR A 184 3.51 -14.43 -11.22
N ARG A 185 3.24 -14.54 -9.93
CA ARG A 185 1.97 -15.03 -9.40
C ARG A 185 1.44 -14.07 -8.34
N HIS A 186 0.12 -13.92 -8.30
CA HIS A 186 -0.53 -13.21 -7.21
C HIS A 186 -0.50 -14.05 -5.92
N VAL A 187 -0.39 -13.35 -4.80
CA VAL A 187 -0.59 -13.88 -3.45
C VAL A 187 -2.00 -13.49 -2.98
N GLY A 188 -2.68 -14.40 -2.27
CA GLY A 188 -3.97 -14.11 -1.63
C GLY A 188 -5.21 -14.17 -2.51
N THR A 189 -6.33 -13.81 -1.88
CA THR A 189 -7.68 -13.81 -2.45
C THR A 189 -7.98 -12.49 -3.15
N GLU A 190 -8.70 -12.56 -4.27
CA GLU A 190 -9.08 -11.40 -5.07
C GLU A 190 -10.51 -10.93 -4.74
N LEU A 191 -10.64 -9.64 -4.41
CA LEU A 191 -11.91 -8.92 -4.45
C LEU A 191 -11.94 -8.08 -5.73
N LYS A 192 -12.72 -8.53 -6.70
CA LYS A 192 -12.82 -7.88 -8.02
C LYS A 192 -14.00 -6.91 -8.06
N LEU A 193 -13.68 -5.65 -8.32
CA LEU A 193 -14.62 -4.55 -8.48
C LEU A 193 -14.76 -4.19 -9.97
N ASP A 194 -15.92 -3.65 -10.34
CA ASP A 194 -16.20 -3.20 -11.70
C ASP A 194 -16.72 -1.76 -11.66
N MET A 195 -15.95 -0.84 -12.26
CA MET A 195 -16.35 0.57 -12.35
C MET A 195 -17.71 0.75 -13.02
N SER A 196 -18.05 -0.15 -13.95
CA SER A 196 -19.27 -0.03 -14.74
C SER A 196 -20.55 -0.19 -13.93
N LEU A 197 -20.44 -0.63 -12.67
CA LEU A 197 -21.57 -0.73 -11.75
C LEU A 197 -21.91 0.60 -11.08
N SER A 198 -20.94 1.50 -10.91
CA SER A 198 -21.18 2.80 -10.28
C SER A 198 -21.88 3.76 -11.26
N PRO A 199 -23.05 4.31 -10.92
CA PRO A 199 -23.70 5.32 -11.77
C PRO A 199 -22.97 6.67 -11.74
N TYR A 200 -22.03 6.86 -10.81
CA TYR A 200 -21.33 8.13 -10.59
C TYR A 200 -20.03 8.26 -11.38
N LEU A 201 -19.52 7.17 -11.96
CA LEU A 201 -18.23 7.15 -12.65
C LEU A 201 -18.39 7.30 -14.17
N LYS A 202 -17.49 8.09 -14.76
CA LYS A 202 -17.31 8.21 -16.22
C LYS A 202 -17.03 6.86 -16.86
N ARG A 203 -17.42 6.74 -18.13
CA ARG A 203 -17.24 5.53 -18.97
C ARG A 203 -16.16 5.68 -20.02
N GLU A 204 -15.60 6.88 -20.13
CA GLU A 204 -14.48 7.19 -20.99
C GLU A 204 -13.23 6.39 -20.59
N PHE A 205 -12.34 6.21 -21.55
CA PHE A 205 -11.11 5.47 -21.34
C PHE A 205 -10.07 6.36 -20.67
N ASP A 206 -9.79 6.10 -19.38
CA ASP A 206 -8.73 6.78 -18.62
C ASP A 206 -7.94 5.77 -17.78
N LEU A 207 -6.75 5.38 -18.26
CA LEU A 207 -5.90 4.42 -17.56
C LEU A 207 -5.39 4.92 -16.21
N LEU A 208 -5.14 6.23 -16.06
CA LEU A 208 -4.65 6.79 -14.81
C LEU A 208 -5.79 6.87 -13.79
N GLY A 209 -6.97 7.31 -14.24
CA GLY A 209 -8.18 7.34 -13.42
C GLY A 209 -8.67 5.96 -13.00
N PHE A 210 -8.54 4.93 -13.84
CA PHE A 210 -8.86 3.53 -13.46
C PHE A 210 -7.97 3.01 -12.32
N HIS A 211 -6.76 3.57 -12.20
CA HIS A 211 -5.79 3.24 -11.17
C HIS A 211 -5.79 4.25 -10.00
N ASN A 212 -6.81 5.11 -9.88
CA ASN A 212 -6.93 6.03 -8.74
C ASN A 212 -7.46 5.30 -7.49
N LEU A 213 -6.75 5.41 -6.36
CA LEU A 213 -7.18 4.82 -5.08
C LEU A 213 -8.58 5.28 -4.66
N GLU A 214 -8.97 6.52 -4.95
CA GLU A 214 -10.30 7.01 -4.56
C GLU A 214 -11.42 6.32 -5.34
N VAL A 215 -11.16 5.87 -6.58
CA VAL A 215 -12.08 5.00 -7.35
C VAL A 215 -12.20 3.62 -6.69
N TYR A 216 -11.08 3.05 -6.23
CA TYR A 216 -11.09 1.78 -5.50
C TYR A 216 -11.92 1.84 -4.22
N LEU A 217 -11.74 2.90 -3.42
CA LEU A 217 -12.47 3.08 -2.16
C LEU A 217 -13.96 3.37 -2.41
N HIS A 218 -14.28 4.17 -3.43
CA HIS A 218 -15.67 4.41 -3.87
C HIS A 218 -16.37 3.11 -4.29
N LEU A 219 -15.71 2.28 -5.09
CA LEU A 219 -16.28 1.01 -5.53
C LEU A 219 -16.37 -0.01 -4.39
N THR A 220 -15.41 -0.02 -3.46
CA THR A 220 -15.46 -0.88 -2.27
C THR A 220 -16.64 -0.51 -1.39
N ASP A 221 -16.87 0.78 -1.17
CA ASP A 221 -18.06 1.24 -0.47
C ASP A 221 -19.34 0.95 -1.26
N GLY A 222 -19.31 1.03 -2.59
CA GLY A 222 -20.43 0.64 -3.44
C GLY A 222 -20.75 -0.85 -3.51
N PHE A 223 -19.81 -1.70 -3.10
CA PHE A 223 -19.88 -3.13 -3.37
C PHE A 223 -20.80 -3.86 -2.39
N HIS A 224 -21.57 -4.82 -2.91
CA HIS A 224 -22.36 -5.76 -2.12
C HIS A 224 -22.03 -7.19 -2.51
N ASP A 225 -22.22 -7.53 -3.78
CA ASP A 225 -21.82 -8.79 -4.40
C ASP A 225 -21.58 -8.59 -5.92
N THR A 226 -21.24 -9.66 -6.65
CA THR A 226 -20.89 -9.61 -8.08
C THR A 226 -22.07 -9.55 -9.05
N GLN A 227 -23.30 -9.76 -8.59
CA GLN A 227 -24.54 -9.77 -9.37
C GLN A 227 -25.39 -8.52 -9.10
N SER A 228 -25.19 -7.90 -7.94
CA SER A 228 -25.89 -6.70 -7.50
C SER A 228 -25.37 -5.43 -8.18
N LYS A 229 -26.26 -4.44 -8.26
CA LYS A 229 -25.89 -3.07 -8.65
C LYS A 229 -25.09 -2.40 -7.54
N PHE A 230 -24.45 -1.28 -7.87
CA PHE A 230 -23.83 -0.41 -6.88
C PHE A 230 -24.84 -0.03 -5.79
N ARG A 231 -24.46 -0.23 -4.53
CA ARG A 231 -25.38 -0.08 -3.40
C ARG A 231 -25.81 1.39 -3.26
N TRP A 232 -27.11 1.61 -3.11
CA TRP A 232 -27.68 2.96 -3.05
C TRP A 232 -27.35 3.70 -1.75
N ASN A 233 -27.01 2.98 -0.69
CA ASN A 233 -26.68 3.50 0.64
C ASN A 233 -25.16 3.52 0.90
N ALA A 234 -24.35 3.63 -0.15
CA ALA A 234 -22.93 3.98 -0.02
C ALA A 234 -22.79 5.25 0.83
N ARG A 235 -21.88 5.23 1.80
CA ARG A 235 -21.68 6.30 2.78
C ARG A 235 -20.47 7.17 2.48
N ARG A 236 -19.53 6.69 1.65
CA ARG A 236 -18.35 7.45 1.24
C ARG A 236 -18.78 8.60 0.35
N ASP A 237 -18.26 9.78 0.63
CA ASP A 237 -18.51 10.95 -0.20
C ASP A 237 -17.93 10.75 -1.60
N VAL A 238 -18.81 10.84 -2.60
CA VAL A 238 -18.49 10.68 -4.01
C VAL A 238 -17.47 11.72 -4.49
N ALA A 239 -17.42 12.91 -3.88
CA ALA A 239 -16.50 13.97 -4.26
C ALA A 239 -15.02 13.57 -4.10
N LEU A 240 -14.73 12.63 -3.20
CA LEU A 240 -13.36 12.13 -2.99
C LEU A 240 -12.77 11.47 -4.24
N VAL A 241 -13.60 10.93 -5.15
CA VAL A 241 -13.13 10.36 -6.42
C VAL A 241 -12.33 11.39 -7.23
N ASN A 242 -12.83 12.62 -7.34
CA ASN A 242 -12.17 13.69 -8.09
C ASN A 242 -11.08 14.43 -7.31
N LYS A 243 -10.68 13.93 -6.13
CA LYS A 243 -9.60 14.54 -5.33
C LYS A 243 -8.33 14.76 -6.15
N PHE A 244 -7.96 13.77 -6.98
CA PHE A 244 -6.78 13.78 -7.86
C PHE A 244 -7.07 13.20 -9.24
N SER A 245 -8.33 13.24 -9.68
CA SER A 245 -8.73 12.70 -10.99
C SER A 245 -9.94 13.44 -11.55
N ASP A 246 -10.32 13.07 -12.76
CA ASP A 246 -11.55 13.48 -13.44
C ASP A 246 -12.42 12.25 -13.76
N MET A 247 -12.77 11.48 -12.72
CA MET A 247 -13.45 10.18 -12.88
C MET A 247 -14.95 10.23 -12.63
N LEU A 248 -15.48 11.35 -12.15
CA LEU A 248 -16.91 11.55 -11.93
C LEU A 248 -17.61 12.09 -13.17
N ILE A 249 -18.88 11.71 -13.34
CA ILE A 249 -19.74 12.25 -14.40
C ILE A 249 -19.98 13.75 -14.21
N GLU A 250 -20.14 14.48 -15.33
CA GLU A 250 -20.25 15.94 -15.34
C GLU A 250 -21.51 16.45 -14.62
N GLU A 251 -22.59 15.67 -14.59
CA GLU A 251 -23.87 16.02 -13.97
C GLU A 251 -23.75 16.26 -12.46
N LEU A 252 -22.75 15.66 -11.81
CA LEU A 252 -22.49 15.88 -10.39
C LEU A 252 -21.91 17.27 -10.12
N ARG A 253 -21.36 17.96 -11.13
CA ARG A 253 -20.75 19.30 -11.04
C ARG A 253 -19.65 19.39 -9.97
N ILE A 254 -18.96 18.28 -9.73
CA ILE A 254 -17.82 18.21 -8.82
C ILE A 254 -16.56 18.50 -9.63
N PRO A 255 -15.77 19.54 -9.29
CA PRO A 255 -14.55 19.86 -10.02
C PRO A 255 -13.57 18.68 -10.04
N GLU A 256 -12.93 18.46 -11.18
CA GLU A 256 -11.79 17.55 -11.31
C GLU A 256 -10.59 18.04 -10.50
N ASN A 257 -9.73 17.11 -10.08
CA ASN A 257 -8.45 17.40 -9.43
C ASN A 257 -8.54 18.48 -8.32
N TRP A 258 -9.64 18.48 -7.56
CA TRP A 258 -10.01 19.65 -6.76
C TRP A 258 -9.07 19.85 -5.56
N PHE A 259 -8.37 18.81 -5.12
CA PHE A 259 -7.55 18.90 -3.93
C PHE A 259 -6.29 19.73 -4.21
N GLN A 260 -6.23 20.84 -3.50
CA GLN A 260 -5.04 21.66 -3.38
C GLN A 260 -4.96 22.21 -1.96
N VAL A 261 -3.75 22.30 -1.43
CA VAL A 261 -3.51 23.04 -0.20
C VAL A 261 -3.75 24.54 -0.45
N PRO A 262 -4.30 25.30 0.52
CA PRO A 262 -4.49 26.74 0.38
C PRO A 262 -3.20 27.44 -0.10
N ASN A 263 -3.34 28.31 -1.10
CA ASN A 263 -2.20 29.04 -1.69
C ASN A 263 -1.06 28.14 -2.17
N LYS A 264 -1.35 26.90 -2.57
CA LYS A 264 -0.34 25.88 -2.95
C LYS A 264 0.69 25.61 -1.84
N GLY A 265 0.32 25.83 -0.58
CA GLY A 265 1.16 25.61 0.60
C GLY A 265 2.00 26.81 0.99
N LEU A 266 1.85 27.97 0.33
CA LEU A 266 2.48 29.21 0.76
C LEU A 266 1.75 29.80 1.96
N VAL A 267 2.52 30.37 2.89
CA VAL A 267 2.01 31.07 4.07
C VAL A 267 2.44 32.54 4.03
N PHE A 268 1.56 33.42 4.52
CA PHE A 268 1.85 34.84 4.62
C PHE A 268 2.54 35.12 5.95
N ASN A 269 3.78 35.58 5.92
CA ASN A 269 4.57 35.79 7.14
C ASN A 269 4.36 37.18 7.75
N ARG A 270 4.85 37.37 8.98
CA ARG A 270 4.79 38.65 9.71
C ARG A 270 5.48 39.84 9.03
N HIS A 271 6.31 39.58 8.01
CA HIS A 271 7.01 40.61 7.23
C HIS A 271 6.27 40.99 5.95
N GLY A 272 5.02 40.53 5.78
CA GLY A 272 4.19 40.84 4.62
C GLY A 272 4.58 40.09 3.36
N ARG A 273 5.23 38.92 3.47
CA ARG A 273 5.71 38.13 2.32
C ARG A 273 5.10 36.74 2.31
N TRP A 274 4.79 36.25 1.11
CA TRP A 274 4.47 34.83 0.89
C TRP A 274 5.76 34.01 0.92
N VAL A 275 5.79 32.99 1.76
CA VAL A 275 6.95 32.12 1.93
C VAL A 275 6.52 30.66 1.94
N LYS A 276 7.43 29.77 1.53
CA LYS A 276 7.29 28.36 1.79
C LYS A 276 7.55 28.13 3.30
N PRO A 277 6.61 27.53 4.05
CA PRO A 277 6.84 27.23 5.45
C PRO A 277 8.02 26.25 5.59
N CYS A 278 8.72 26.34 6.71
CA CYS A 278 9.61 25.25 7.13
C CYS A 278 8.78 23.97 7.29
N ARG A 279 9.38 22.81 7.02
CA ARG A 279 8.71 21.54 7.34
C ARG A 279 8.51 21.46 8.85
N ASP A 280 7.35 20.99 9.27
CA ASP A 280 7.13 20.68 10.67
C ASP A 280 8.16 19.64 11.13
N GLN A 281 8.57 19.69 12.39
CA GLN A 281 9.61 18.80 12.89
C GLN A 281 9.20 17.32 12.75
N GLU A 282 7.90 17.03 12.84
CA GLU A 282 7.29 15.70 12.61
C GLU A 282 7.24 15.28 11.12
N ASP A 283 7.42 16.23 10.20
CA ASP A 283 7.56 15.99 8.76
C ASP A 283 9.02 15.83 8.34
N ILE A 284 9.96 16.17 9.23
CA ILE A 284 11.37 15.88 9.05
C ILE A 284 11.53 14.42 9.45
N PRO A 285 11.95 13.55 8.52
CA PRO A 285 12.21 12.17 8.87
C PRO A 285 13.32 12.13 9.93
N SER A 286 13.06 11.57 11.11
CA SER A 286 14.05 11.49 12.19
C SER A 286 14.93 10.25 11.99
N PRO A 287 16.26 10.41 11.77
CA PRO A 287 17.18 9.30 12.02
C PRO A 287 17.16 9.07 13.53
N SER A 288 16.88 7.84 13.95
CA SER A 288 16.83 7.39 15.35
C SER A 288 17.84 8.13 16.25
N GLY A 289 17.37 8.72 17.36
CA GLY A 289 18.27 9.37 18.32
C GLY A 289 17.63 9.89 19.60
N GLU A 290 16.37 10.32 19.59
CA GLU A 290 15.65 10.66 20.84
C GLU A 290 14.32 9.93 20.84
N ALA A 291 14.20 8.91 21.69
CA ALA A 291 12.91 8.38 22.08
C ALA A 291 12.09 9.56 22.61
N PRO A 292 10.94 9.89 22.02
CA PRO A 292 10.09 10.88 22.63
C PRO A 292 9.67 10.29 23.99
N SER A 293 9.73 11.09 25.05
CA SER A 293 9.21 10.70 26.36
C SER A 293 7.69 10.56 26.26
N HIS A 294 7.24 9.39 25.81
CA HIS A 294 5.83 9.12 25.59
C HIS A 294 5.21 8.60 26.87
N ASP A 295 4.74 9.55 27.68
CA ASP A 295 3.63 9.31 28.60
C ASP A 295 2.41 8.98 27.74
N PHE A 296 2.05 7.69 27.67
CA PHE A 296 0.90 7.16 26.94
C PHE A 296 -0.40 7.51 27.67
N THR A 297 -0.68 8.80 27.82
CA THR A 297 -2.02 9.29 28.15
C THR A 297 -2.83 9.41 26.86
N ALA A 298 -4.16 9.36 26.96
CA ALA A 298 -5.10 9.32 25.82
C ALA A 298 -4.98 10.46 24.79
N LYS A 299 -4.12 11.47 25.03
CA LYS A 299 -3.78 12.55 24.09
C LYS A 299 -2.56 12.29 23.21
N ASN A 300 -1.71 11.31 23.52
CA ASN A 300 -0.42 11.06 22.83
C ASN A 300 -0.39 9.78 21.96
N MET A 301 -1.52 9.11 21.73
CA MET A 301 -1.57 7.82 20.99
C MET A 301 -1.35 7.93 19.45
N LEU A 302 -0.80 9.04 18.95
CA LEU A 302 -0.52 9.27 17.54
C LEU A 302 0.98 9.40 17.30
N ALA A 303 1.77 8.42 17.73
CA ALA A 303 3.16 8.32 17.30
C ALA A 303 3.18 7.94 15.81
N HIS A 304 3.43 8.93 14.94
CA HIS A 304 3.59 8.73 13.51
C HIS A 304 5.07 8.59 13.18
N ASN A 305 5.60 7.37 13.22
CA ASN A 305 6.96 7.12 12.73
C ASN A 305 6.91 7.06 11.19
N LYS A 306 7.45 8.10 10.53
CA LYS A 306 7.54 8.22 9.07
C LYS A 306 8.83 7.58 8.57
N LEU A 307 8.74 6.82 7.48
CA LEU A 307 9.86 6.07 6.91
C LEU A 307 10.79 6.93 6.02
N GLN A 308 12.11 6.81 6.20
CA GLN A 308 13.21 7.47 5.45
C GLN A 308 13.73 6.67 4.26
N VAL A 309 14.10 7.35 3.15
CA VAL A 309 15.02 6.86 2.09
C VAL A 309 16.40 7.45 2.37
#